data_AF-A0A3M1J9M5-F1
#
_entry.id   AF-A0A3M1J9M5-F1
#
_cell.length_a   1.000
_cell.length_b   1.000
_cell.length_c   1.000
_cell.angle_alpha   90.00
_cell.angle_beta   90.00
_cell.angle_gamma   90.00
#
_symmetry.space_group_name_H-M   'P 1'
#
loop_
_entity.id
_entity.type
_entity.pdbx_description
1 polymer ?
#
loop_
_entity_poly.entity_id
_entity_poly.type
_entity_poly.pdbx_seq_one_letter_code
_entity_poly.pdbx_strand_id
1 'polypeptide(L)'
;MNNQVPEKGMNIGTPFISASRLAIPPAKTAVKPYELEMSIFFVVVLCGVYIAYEIMAEPSGGHPFGHTLGIIGTALMVMTEVLYSLRKRTSLMNWAGPVRYWLSFHIFTGIVGPAMVLMHTGMAFRGLAGISFLLTVIVVGSGFIGRYLYTALPRKLTGVSATRQEIEAEALSIQRALTQFEAQKPAQVQQLMAQLSQRPRYRNPILTIYGRTFYQWRYRRKIRRALRRMEQLENSQRKQLEQLLARKRELERQAEILEAARAMLRYWHILHVPVGLTLFFSVAIHVAATIYFGAGLFN
;
A
#
# COMPACT_ATOMS: atom_id res chain seq x y z
N MET A 1 -35.46 11.01 -71.00
CA MET A 1 -34.88 12.25 -70.44
C MET A 1 -35.40 12.40 -69.01
N ASN A 2 -34.65 11.89 -68.04
CA ASN A 2 -33.69 12.62 -67.17
C ASN A 2 -34.43 13.29 -65.99
N ASN A 3 -34.74 12.59 -64.89
CA ASN A 3 -33.87 12.14 -63.78
C ASN A 3 -33.00 13.27 -63.18
N GLN A 4 -33.43 13.87 -62.07
CA GLN A 4 -32.55 14.34 -60.99
C GLN A 4 -33.28 14.28 -59.64
N VAL A 5 -32.83 13.35 -58.81
CA VAL A 5 -33.15 13.23 -57.37
C VAL A 5 -32.09 14.07 -56.61
N PRO A 6 -32.46 14.91 -55.64
CA PRO A 6 -31.46 15.64 -54.86
C PRO A 6 -30.82 14.73 -53.81
N GLU A 7 -29.48 14.61 -53.87
CA GLU A 7 -28.63 13.98 -52.87
C GLU A 7 -28.84 14.62 -51.49
N LYS A 8 -29.45 13.86 -50.57
CA LYS A 8 -29.42 14.17 -49.15
C LYS A 8 -28.12 13.64 -48.56
N GLY A 9 -27.09 14.48 -48.58
CA GLY A 9 -25.80 14.22 -47.93
C GLY A 9 -25.99 13.87 -46.46
N MET A 10 -25.81 12.59 -46.13
CA MET A 10 -25.83 12.08 -44.77
C MET A 10 -24.51 12.49 -44.09
N ASN A 11 -24.56 13.61 -43.37
CA ASN A 11 -23.46 14.11 -42.56
C ASN A 11 -23.30 13.20 -41.34
N ILE A 12 -22.49 12.13 -41.48
CA ILE A 12 -22.14 11.21 -40.38
C ILE A 12 -21.06 11.89 -39.53
N GLY A 13 -21.46 12.90 -38.77
CA GLY A 13 -20.63 13.49 -37.73
C GLY A 13 -20.34 12.45 -36.65
N THR A 14 -19.14 11.87 -36.69
CA THR A 14 -18.61 11.02 -35.62
C THR A 14 -18.48 11.87 -34.34
N PRO A 15 -18.93 11.40 -33.16
CA PRO A 15 -18.68 12.11 -31.92
C PRO A 15 -17.23 11.87 -31.52
N PHE A 16 -16.37 12.77 -31.98
CA PHE A 16 -14.94 12.79 -31.68
C PHE A 16 -14.76 13.13 -30.20
N ILE A 17 -14.29 12.17 -29.39
CA ILE A 17 -13.93 12.42 -27.99
C ILE A 17 -12.67 13.29 -27.99
N SER A 18 -12.86 14.59 -27.76
CA SER A 18 -11.78 15.58 -27.61
C SER A 18 -10.75 15.14 -26.57
N ALA A 19 -9.46 15.18 -26.97
CA ALA A 19 -8.31 14.92 -26.11
C ALA A 19 -8.23 15.85 -24.88
N SER A 20 -9.00 16.94 -24.84
CA SER A 20 -9.01 17.90 -23.72
C SER A 20 -9.70 17.38 -22.44
N ARG A 21 -10.50 16.30 -22.50
CA ARG A 21 -11.14 15.71 -21.30
C ARG A 21 -10.25 14.75 -20.50
N LEU A 22 -9.01 14.51 -20.91
CA LEU A 22 -8.06 13.60 -20.25
C LEU A 22 -7.13 14.30 -19.24
N ALA A 23 -7.22 15.61 -19.10
CA ALA A 23 -6.41 16.37 -18.15
C ALA A 23 -7.01 16.29 -16.74
N ILE A 24 -6.55 15.31 -15.96
CA ILE A 24 -6.81 15.25 -14.52
C ILE A 24 -6.04 16.42 -13.88
N PRO A 25 -6.70 17.33 -13.13
CA PRO A 25 -6.01 18.42 -12.47
C PRO A 25 -4.95 17.88 -11.49
N PRO A 26 -3.82 18.59 -11.31
CA PRO A 26 -2.79 18.18 -10.37
C PRO A 26 -3.41 18.04 -8.98
N ALA A 27 -3.19 16.89 -8.35
CA ALA A 27 -3.73 16.58 -7.03
C ALA A 27 -3.32 17.67 -6.02
N LYS A 28 -4.32 18.25 -5.32
CA LYS A 28 -4.08 19.10 -4.14
C LYS A 28 -3.13 18.37 -3.20
N THR A 29 -2.06 19.06 -2.81
CA THR A 29 -0.92 18.57 -2.05
C THR A 29 -1.36 17.68 -0.88
N ALA A 30 -1.02 16.40 -0.97
CA ALA A 30 -1.16 15.49 0.16
C ALA A 30 -0.28 16.01 1.30
N VAL A 31 -0.89 16.39 2.43
CA VAL A 31 -0.16 16.73 3.65
C VAL A 31 0.77 15.57 3.97
N LYS A 32 2.09 15.81 3.96
CA LYS A 32 3.08 14.81 4.37
C LYS A 32 2.81 14.46 5.83
N PRO A 33 2.60 13.18 6.16
CA PRO A 33 2.40 12.82 7.54
C PRO A 33 3.80 12.78 8.19
N TYR A 34 3.98 13.58 9.25
CA TYR A 34 5.25 13.83 9.95
C TYR A 34 5.53 12.77 11.04
N GLU A 35 4.84 11.63 11.02
CA GLU A 35 4.94 10.62 12.09
C GLU A 35 6.37 10.08 12.26
N LEU A 36 7.08 9.82 11.17
CA LEU A 36 8.45 9.28 11.25
C LEU A 36 9.43 10.33 11.76
N GLU A 37 9.34 11.56 11.26
CA GLU A 37 10.20 12.67 11.69
C GLU A 37 10.03 12.92 13.20
N MET A 38 8.78 12.95 13.66
CA MET A 38 8.46 13.09 15.08
C MET A 38 8.93 11.88 15.90
N SER A 39 8.72 10.65 15.41
CA SER A 39 9.17 9.44 16.12
C SER A 39 10.69 9.41 16.26
N ILE A 40 11.42 9.72 15.18
CA ILE A 40 12.89 9.77 15.20
C ILE A 40 13.36 10.84 16.16
N PHE A 41 12.79 12.05 16.10
CA PHE A 41 13.13 13.13 17.03
C PHE A 41 12.94 12.68 18.49
N PHE A 42 11.78 12.10 18.82
CA PHE A 42 11.51 11.62 20.18
C PHE A 42 12.45 10.49 20.61
N VAL A 43 12.73 9.53 19.74
CA VAL A 43 13.67 8.43 20.05
C VAL A 43 15.08 8.97 20.25
N VAL A 44 15.54 9.93 19.44
CA VAL A 44 16.86 10.56 19.60
C VAL A 44 16.95 11.33 20.91
N VAL A 45 15.93 12.12 21.25
CA VAL A 45 15.85 12.83 22.54
C VAL A 45 15.86 11.84 23.69
N LEU A 46 15.07 10.76 23.60
CA LEU A 46 14.99 9.72 24.63
C LEU A 46 16.34 9.02 24.81
N CYS A 47 17.03 8.66 23.72
CA CYS A 47 18.39 8.12 23.76
C CYS A 47 19.36 9.10 24.42
N GLY A 48 19.29 10.39 24.08
CA GLY A 48 20.14 11.44 24.66
C GLY A 48 19.92 11.58 26.17
N VAL A 49 18.67 11.59 26.62
CA VAL A 49 18.31 11.61 28.05
C VAL A 49 18.80 10.35 28.75
N TYR A 50 18.63 9.18 28.14
CA TYR A 50 19.08 7.91 28.69
C TYR A 50 20.61 7.84 28.83
N ILE A 51 21.36 8.27 27.81
CA ILE A 51 22.83 8.33 27.85
C ILE A 51 23.31 9.34 28.90
N ALA A 52 22.70 10.52 28.97
CA ALA A 52 23.04 11.52 29.99
C ALA A 52 22.79 10.97 31.40
N TYR A 53 21.69 10.24 31.58
CA TYR A 53 21.37 9.56 32.83
C TYR A 53 22.40 8.48 33.20
N GLU A 54 22.78 7.59 32.26
CA GLU A 54 23.84 6.58 32.45
C GLU A 54 25.20 7.17 32.82
N ILE A 55 25.54 8.35 32.28
CA ILE A 55 26.81 9.03 32.60
C ILE A 55 26.77 9.62 34.02
N MET A 56 25.60 10.08 34.49
CA MET A 56 25.44 10.76 35.78
C MET A 56 25.11 9.81 36.94
N ALA A 57 24.55 8.63 36.66
CA ALA A 57 24.15 7.64 37.65
C ALA A 57 24.39 6.24 37.09
N GLU A 58 24.91 5.29 37.88
CA GLU A 58 25.04 3.88 37.48
C GLU A 58 23.64 3.22 37.41
N PRO A 59 23.07 2.95 36.23
CA PRO A 59 21.70 2.47 36.15
C PRO A 59 21.66 0.97 36.40
N SER A 60 21.13 0.59 37.57
CA SER A 60 20.65 -0.77 37.74
C SER A 60 19.22 -0.90 37.19
N GLY A 61 18.86 -2.06 36.66
CA GLY A 61 17.54 -2.32 36.06
C GLY A 61 16.33 -2.18 36.99
N GLY A 62 16.54 -1.84 38.27
CA GLY A 62 15.50 -1.56 39.26
C GLY A 62 15.34 -0.07 39.64
N HIS A 63 16.04 0.85 38.97
CA HIS A 63 15.93 2.28 39.29
C HIS A 63 14.53 2.83 38.92
N PRO A 64 13.93 3.73 39.73
CA PRO A 64 12.60 4.33 39.46
C PRO A 64 12.44 4.92 38.05
N PHE A 65 13.53 5.42 37.49
CA PHE A 65 13.59 5.92 36.11
C PHE A 65 13.31 4.84 35.06
N GLY A 66 13.99 3.69 35.15
CA GLY A 66 13.77 2.55 34.25
C GLY A 66 12.35 2.00 34.37
N HIS A 67 11.83 1.86 35.59
CA HIS A 67 10.44 1.42 35.81
C HIS A 67 9.42 2.37 35.18
N THR A 68 9.63 3.69 35.30
CA THR A 68 8.75 4.69 34.69
C THR A 68 8.78 4.60 33.16
N LEU A 69 9.95 4.39 32.56
CA LEU A 69 10.08 4.12 31.13
C LEU A 69 9.33 2.85 30.72
N GLY A 70 9.43 1.77 31.50
CA GLY A 70 8.70 0.51 31.27
C GLY A 70 7.18 0.69 31.32
N ILE A 71 6.67 1.42 32.32
CA ILE A 71 5.23 1.69 32.49
C ILE A 71 4.69 2.53 31.34
N ILE A 72 5.31 3.68 31.07
CA ILE A 72 4.86 4.58 30.00
C ILE A 72 5.01 3.89 28.64
N GLY A 73 6.14 3.22 28.39
CA GLY A 73 6.39 2.49 27.15
C GLY A 73 5.36 1.40 26.89
N THR A 74 5.05 0.59 27.91
CA THR A 74 4.02 -0.45 27.83
C THR A 74 2.64 0.16 27.59
N ALA A 75 2.30 1.27 28.26
CA ALA A 75 1.04 1.98 28.03
C ALA A 75 0.93 2.46 26.56
N LEU A 76 1.99 3.05 26.00
CA LEU A 76 2.02 3.45 24.59
C LEU A 76 1.88 2.25 23.64
N MET A 77 2.52 1.12 23.95
CA MET A 77 2.35 -0.11 23.18
C MET A 77 0.90 -0.60 23.21
N VAL A 78 0.26 -0.64 24.39
CA VAL A 78 -1.15 -1.03 24.51
C VAL A 78 -2.06 -0.07 23.73
N MET A 79 -1.81 1.25 23.82
CA MET A 79 -2.52 2.25 23.02
C MET A 79 -2.38 2.00 21.52
N THR A 80 -1.20 1.57 21.07
CA THR A 80 -0.92 1.24 19.65
C THR A 80 -1.87 0.16 19.13
N GLU A 81 -2.07 -0.91 19.89
CA GLU A 81 -2.92 -2.04 19.49
C GLU A 81 -4.42 -1.73 19.64
N VAL A 82 -4.80 -1.07 20.75
CA VAL A 82 -6.21 -0.82 21.09
C VAL A 82 -6.80 0.30 20.25
N LEU A 83 -6.17 1.48 20.22
CA LEU A 83 -6.82 2.67 19.67
C LEU A 83 -7.01 2.61 18.15
N TYR A 84 -6.03 2.06 17.44
CA TYR A 84 -6.17 1.85 15.99
C TYR A 84 -7.21 0.78 15.67
N SER A 85 -7.19 -0.35 16.36
CA SER A 85 -8.17 -1.42 16.19
C SER A 85 -9.59 -0.96 16.51
N LEU A 86 -9.76 -0.22 17.60
CA LEU A 86 -11.04 0.34 18.03
C LEU A 86 -11.57 1.32 16.98
N ARG A 87 -10.74 2.27 16.52
CA ARG A 87 -11.12 3.23 15.46
C ARG A 87 -11.53 2.54 14.17
N LYS A 88 -10.82 1.48 13.78
CA LYS A 88 -11.02 0.77 12.52
C LYS A 88 -12.25 -0.14 12.55
N ARG A 89 -12.56 -0.74 13.71
CA ARG A 89 -13.63 -1.75 13.86
C ARG A 89 -14.94 -1.19 14.40
N THR A 90 -14.93 -0.03 15.05
CA THR A 90 -16.11 0.55 15.68
C THR A 90 -16.42 1.96 15.17
N SER A 91 -17.70 2.29 15.09
CA SER A 91 -18.20 3.63 14.76
C SER A 91 -18.12 4.61 15.94
N LEU A 92 -17.91 4.10 17.15
CA LEU A 92 -17.88 4.87 18.41
C LEU A 92 -16.86 6.03 18.37
N MET A 93 -15.77 5.86 17.63
CA MET A 93 -14.67 6.83 17.57
C MET A 93 -14.64 7.59 16.22
N ASN A 94 -15.76 7.63 15.50
CA ASN A 94 -15.87 8.40 14.25
C ASN A 94 -15.70 9.90 14.44
N TRP A 95 -16.11 10.43 15.61
CA TRP A 95 -15.94 11.84 15.98
C TRP A 95 -14.46 12.22 16.17
N ALA A 96 -13.61 11.27 16.56
CA ALA A 96 -12.22 11.50 16.90
C ALA A 96 -11.29 11.52 15.65
N GLY A 97 -11.86 11.92 14.52
CA GLY A 97 -11.12 12.24 13.31
C GLY A 97 -10.88 11.09 12.32
N PRO A 98 -10.28 11.42 11.16
CA PRO A 98 -10.00 10.47 10.08
C PRO A 98 -9.01 9.35 10.45
N VAL A 99 -9.23 8.14 9.93
CA VAL A 99 -8.39 6.94 10.15
C VAL A 99 -6.89 7.16 9.87
N ARG A 100 -6.54 8.08 8.96
CA ARG A 100 -5.14 8.41 8.66
C ARG A 100 -4.36 8.89 9.88
N TYR A 101 -4.98 9.68 10.77
CA TYR A 101 -4.30 10.19 11.97
C TYR A 101 -4.11 9.10 13.02
N TRP A 102 -5.07 8.19 13.14
CA TRP A 102 -4.95 7.02 14.00
C TRP A 102 -3.85 6.07 13.55
N LEU A 103 -3.63 5.95 12.23
CA LEU A 103 -2.49 5.21 11.71
C LEU A 103 -1.16 5.93 11.98
N SER A 104 -1.10 7.25 11.80
CA SER A 104 0.09 8.04 12.18
C SER A 104 0.38 7.91 13.69
N PHE A 105 -0.65 7.95 14.52
CA PHE A 105 -0.54 7.74 15.97
C PHE A 105 -0.08 6.31 16.32
N HIS A 106 -0.61 5.29 15.64
CA HIS A 106 -0.17 3.90 15.77
C HIS A 106 1.31 3.72 15.40
N ILE A 107 1.77 4.36 14.31
CA ILE A 107 3.19 4.32 13.92
C ILE A 107 4.05 5.01 15.00
N PHE A 108 3.63 6.18 15.48
CA PHE A 108 4.37 6.91 16.51
C PHE A 108 4.48 6.12 17.81
N THR A 109 3.34 5.67 18.36
CA THR A 109 3.30 4.91 19.61
C THR A 109 3.95 3.53 19.47
N GLY A 110 3.85 2.90 18.29
CA GLY A 110 4.50 1.65 17.94
C GLY A 110 6.01 1.75 17.66
N ILE A 111 6.60 2.95 17.71
CA ILE A 111 8.06 3.17 17.68
C ILE A 111 8.53 3.65 19.06
N VAL A 112 7.92 4.71 19.58
CA VAL A 112 8.33 5.35 20.84
C VAL A 112 8.07 4.44 22.04
N GLY A 113 6.92 3.77 22.11
CA GLY A 113 6.58 2.85 23.19
C GLY A 113 7.59 1.71 23.32
N PRO A 114 7.84 0.94 22.24
CA PRO A 114 8.89 -0.07 22.21
C PRO A 114 10.28 0.46 22.58
N ALA A 115 10.68 1.64 22.10
CA ALA A 115 11.98 2.21 22.46
C ALA A 115 12.10 2.45 23.98
N MET A 116 11.07 3.01 24.61
CA MET A 116 11.03 3.21 26.07
C MET A 116 11.06 1.88 26.82
N VAL A 117 10.32 0.86 26.35
CA VAL A 117 10.38 -0.48 26.92
C VAL A 117 11.79 -1.06 26.74
N LEU A 118 12.44 -0.98 25.59
CA LEU A 118 13.78 -1.56 25.47
C LEU A 118 14.81 -0.91 26.41
N MET A 119 14.64 0.37 26.73
CA MET A 119 15.49 1.09 27.68
C MET A 119 15.19 0.75 29.15
N HIS A 120 14.04 0.16 29.48
CA HIS A 120 13.67 -0.13 30.87
C HIS A 120 14.55 -1.21 31.51
N THR A 121 15.18 -2.09 30.71
CA THR A 121 15.93 -3.24 31.20
C THR A 121 17.40 -2.95 31.48
N GLY A 122 17.85 -1.69 31.37
CA GLY A 122 19.28 -1.36 31.45
C GLY A 122 20.11 -2.07 30.38
N MET A 123 19.51 -2.34 29.22
CA MET A 123 20.08 -3.14 28.13
C MET A 123 20.41 -4.61 28.48
N ALA A 124 19.93 -5.12 29.60
CA ALA A 124 20.11 -6.50 30.01
C ALA A 124 18.94 -7.39 29.55
N PHE A 125 19.14 -8.13 28.46
CA PHE A 125 18.11 -8.99 27.85
C PHE A 125 18.35 -10.47 28.17
N ARG A 126 17.87 -10.95 29.32
CA ARG A 126 18.01 -12.36 29.74
C ARG A 126 16.65 -13.02 29.99
N GLY A 127 16.54 -14.31 29.68
CA GLY A 127 15.31 -15.09 29.88
C GLY A 127 14.11 -14.53 29.11
N LEU A 128 12.96 -14.39 29.79
CA LEU A 128 11.71 -13.86 29.22
C LEU A 128 11.89 -12.47 28.62
N ALA A 129 12.68 -11.59 29.25
CA ALA A 129 12.94 -10.24 28.74
C ALA A 129 13.67 -10.27 27.37
N GLY A 130 14.54 -11.26 27.14
CA GLY A 130 15.20 -11.45 25.84
C GLY A 130 14.25 -11.91 24.74
N ILE A 131 13.28 -12.76 25.07
CA ILE A 131 12.22 -13.17 24.14
C ILE A 131 11.34 -11.97 23.79
N SER A 132 10.92 -11.19 24.79
CA SER A 132 10.13 -9.97 24.58
C SER A 132 10.89 -8.94 23.73
N PHE A 133 12.21 -8.79 23.93
CA PHE A 133 13.07 -7.97 23.09
C PHE A 133 13.03 -8.43 21.63
N LEU A 134 13.27 -9.72 21.36
CA LEU A 134 13.29 -10.25 20.00
C LEU A 134 11.93 -10.05 19.31
N LEU A 135 10.84 -10.38 20.01
CA LEU A 135 9.48 -10.16 19.51
C LEU A 135 9.22 -8.69 19.22
N THR A 136 9.68 -7.78 20.09
CA THR A 136 9.57 -6.33 19.89
C THR A 136 10.28 -5.89 18.61
N VAL A 137 11.52 -6.32 18.39
CA VAL A 137 12.29 -6.01 17.18
C VAL A 137 11.58 -6.54 15.93
N ILE A 138 11.04 -7.77 15.97
CA ILE A 138 10.31 -8.36 14.85
C ILE A 138 9.02 -7.58 14.54
N VAL A 139 8.25 -7.21 15.57
CA VAL A 139 6.99 -6.44 15.40
C VAL A 139 7.27 -5.06 14.83
N VAL A 140 8.23 -4.32 15.40
CA VAL A 140 8.62 -2.99 14.92
C VAL A 140 9.16 -3.06 13.49
N GLY A 141 10.08 -4.00 13.22
CA GLY A 141 10.65 -4.23 11.90
C GLY A 141 9.60 -4.60 10.85
N SER A 142 8.68 -5.51 11.18
CA SER A 142 7.55 -5.83 10.30
C SER A 142 6.57 -4.68 10.13
N GLY A 143 6.43 -3.79 11.11
CA GLY A 143 5.67 -2.55 11.01
C GLY A 143 6.19 -1.61 9.91
N PHE A 144 7.52 -1.47 9.77
CA PHE A 144 8.13 -0.72 8.67
C PHE A 144 7.80 -1.31 7.29
N ILE A 145 7.80 -2.64 7.17
CA ILE A 145 7.36 -3.33 5.94
C ILE A 145 5.90 -3.00 5.65
N GLY A 146 5.03 -3.04 6.66
CA GLY A 146 3.62 -2.66 6.55
C GLY A 146 3.44 -1.22 6.05
N ARG A 147 4.20 -0.27 6.61
CA ARG A 147 4.21 1.14 6.17
C ARG A 147 4.64 1.27 4.72
N TYR A 148 5.74 0.63 4.33
CA TYR A 148 6.23 0.64 2.94
C TYR A 148 5.16 0.12 1.97
N LEU A 149 4.56 -1.02 2.27
CA LEU A 149 3.46 -1.60 1.47
C LEU A 149 2.25 -0.66 1.42
N TYR A 150 1.88 -0.03 2.53
CA TYR A 150 0.77 0.92 2.61
C TYR A 150 1.00 2.15 1.73
N THR A 151 2.23 2.69 1.70
CA THR A 151 2.60 3.82 0.83
C THR A 151 2.72 3.44 -0.65
N ALA A 152 3.04 2.18 -0.94
CA ALA A 152 3.13 1.68 -2.31
C ALA A 152 1.77 1.51 -3.00
N LEU A 153 0.65 1.51 -2.26
CA LEU A 153 -0.68 1.54 -2.88
C LEU A 153 -0.94 2.92 -3.48
N PRO A 154 -1.17 3.03 -4.81
CA PRO A 154 -1.52 4.29 -5.44
C PRO A 154 -2.86 4.78 -4.89
N ARG A 155 -2.80 5.82 -4.05
CA ARG A 155 -3.98 6.52 -3.56
C ARG A 155 -4.24 7.70 -4.46
N LYS A 156 -5.24 7.59 -5.30
CA LYS A 156 -6.01 8.79 -5.60
C LYS A 156 -7.08 8.89 -4.53
N LEU A 157 -7.01 10.01 -3.81
CA LEU A 157 -8.05 10.70 -3.06
C LEU A 157 -9.35 9.91 -2.92
N THR A 158 -9.75 9.63 -1.67
CA THR A 158 -11.07 9.13 -1.26
C THR A 158 -11.48 7.74 -1.79
N GLY A 159 -11.23 6.71 -0.96
CA GLY A 159 -11.95 5.45 -1.05
C GLY A 159 -11.25 4.40 -1.89
N VAL A 160 -10.82 3.34 -1.22
CA VAL A 160 -10.24 2.10 -1.79
C VAL A 160 -11.17 1.42 -2.83
N SER A 161 -12.40 1.91 -2.98
CA SER A 161 -13.40 1.51 -3.98
C SER A 161 -13.30 2.27 -5.30
N ALA A 162 -12.96 3.57 -5.28
CA ALA A 162 -12.99 4.44 -6.46
C ALA A 162 -11.95 4.00 -7.50
N THR A 163 -10.69 3.77 -7.11
CA THR A 163 -9.64 3.38 -8.07
C THR A 163 -9.89 2.02 -8.74
N ARG A 164 -10.44 1.03 -8.02
CA ARG A 164 -10.73 -0.27 -8.62
C ARG A 164 -11.88 -0.18 -9.61
N GLN A 165 -12.98 0.46 -9.18
CA GLN A 165 -14.17 0.63 -10.03
C GLN A 165 -13.86 1.52 -11.24
N GLU A 166 -13.05 2.56 -11.08
CA GLU A 166 -12.58 3.42 -12.18
C GLU A 166 -11.71 2.63 -13.19
N ILE A 167 -10.74 1.83 -12.72
CA ILE A 167 -9.92 1.00 -13.60
C ILE A 167 -10.80 -0.03 -14.33
N GLU A 168 -11.75 -0.67 -13.65
CA GLU A 168 -12.68 -1.63 -14.24
C GLU A 168 -13.62 -0.96 -15.26
N ALA A 169 -14.16 0.22 -14.95
CA ALA A 169 -15.01 1.00 -15.85
C ALA A 169 -14.24 1.47 -17.10
N GLU A 170 -13.02 1.96 -16.93
CA GLU A 170 -12.18 2.37 -18.04
C GLU A 170 -11.77 1.16 -18.89
N ALA A 171 -11.42 0.02 -18.27
CA ALA A 171 -11.10 -1.20 -18.99
C ALA A 171 -12.29 -1.71 -19.83
N LEU A 172 -13.51 -1.63 -19.29
CA LEU A 172 -14.74 -1.94 -20.02
C LEU A 172 -14.95 -0.99 -21.22
N SER A 173 -14.70 0.30 -21.06
CA SER A 173 -14.84 1.27 -22.16
C SER A 173 -13.87 0.99 -23.31
N ILE A 174 -12.62 0.64 -22.99
CA ILE A 174 -11.61 0.28 -24.00
C ILE A 174 -11.94 -1.06 -24.65
N GLN A 175 -12.44 -2.01 -23.87
CA GLN A 175 -12.88 -3.29 -24.41
C GLN A 175 -14.02 -3.10 -25.42
N ARG A 176 -14.99 -2.23 -25.13
CA ARG A 176 -16.06 -1.88 -26.09
C ARG A 176 -15.51 -1.22 -27.35
N ALA A 177 -14.57 -0.28 -27.22
CA ALA A 177 -13.93 0.38 -28.37
C ALA A 177 -13.15 -0.62 -29.24
N LEU A 178 -12.44 -1.57 -28.63
CA LEU A 178 -11.75 -2.65 -29.33
C LEU A 178 -12.74 -3.57 -30.07
N THR A 179 -13.83 -3.98 -29.43
CA THR A 179 -14.86 -4.81 -30.06
C THR A 179 -15.55 -4.09 -31.22
N GLN A 180 -15.82 -2.79 -31.10
CA GLN A 180 -16.38 -1.99 -32.18
C GLN A 180 -15.40 -1.85 -33.37
N PHE A 181 -14.11 -1.65 -33.07
CA PHE A 181 -13.07 -1.61 -34.09
C PHE A 181 -12.88 -2.97 -34.78
N GLU A 182 -12.98 -4.07 -34.02
CA GLU A 182 -12.87 -5.45 -34.50
C GLU A 182 -14.02 -5.85 -35.43
N ALA A 183 -15.26 -5.45 -35.09
CA ALA A 183 -16.47 -5.75 -35.87
C ALA A 183 -16.42 -5.20 -37.31
N GLN A 184 -15.59 -4.19 -37.56
CA GLN A 184 -15.44 -3.55 -38.88
C GLN A 184 -14.29 -4.14 -39.72
N LYS A 185 -13.67 -5.25 -39.29
CA LYS A 185 -12.43 -5.78 -39.90
C LYS A 185 -12.55 -7.23 -40.35
N PRO A 186 -11.74 -7.68 -41.33
CA PRO A 186 -11.72 -9.06 -41.82
C PRO A 186 -11.33 -10.07 -40.72
N ALA A 187 -11.75 -11.33 -40.87
CA ALA A 187 -11.56 -12.40 -39.88
C ALA A 187 -10.10 -12.61 -39.42
N GLN A 188 -9.11 -12.37 -40.31
CA GLN A 188 -7.69 -12.46 -39.96
C GLN A 188 -7.25 -11.39 -38.94
N VAL A 189 -7.81 -10.18 -39.05
CA VAL A 189 -7.53 -9.08 -38.10
C VAL A 189 -8.21 -9.36 -36.77
N GLN A 190 -9.42 -9.93 -36.78
CA GLN A 190 -10.15 -10.33 -35.58
C GLN A 190 -9.39 -11.38 -34.76
N GLN A 191 -8.92 -12.47 -35.38
CA GLN A 191 -8.16 -13.52 -34.69
C GLN A 191 -6.87 -12.98 -34.05
N LEU A 192 -6.15 -12.10 -34.74
CA LEU A 192 -4.92 -11.51 -34.22
C LEU A 192 -5.21 -10.49 -33.11
N MET A 193 -6.29 -9.71 -33.22
CA MET A 193 -6.76 -8.82 -32.16
C MET A 193 -7.16 -9.60 -30.92
N ALA A 194 -7.85 -10.74 -31.04
CA ALA A 194 -8.17 -11.63 -29.93
C ALA A 194 -6.90 -12.14 -29.24
N GLN A 195 -5.88 -12.58 -29.99
CA GLN A 195 -4.59 -13.02 -29.43
C GLN A 195 -3.82 -11.89 -28.72
N LEU A 196 -3.86 -10.66 -29.25
CA LEU A 196 -3.19 -9.50 -28.64
C LEU A 196 -3.97 -8.94 -27.43
N SER A 197 -5.28 -9.16 -27.40
CA SER A 197 -6.20 -8.74 -26.35
C SER A 197 -6.27 -9.71 -25.17
N GLN A 198 -5.77 -10.93 -25.33
CA GLN A 198 -5.66 -11.88 -24.22
C GLN A 198 -4.70 -11.35 -23.16
N ARG A 199 -5.18 -11.32 -21.92
CA ARG A 199 -4.46 -10.83 -20.74
C ARG A 199 -3.33 -11.81 -20.41
N PRO A 200 -2.04 -11.45 -20.54
CA PRO A 200 -0.97 -12.26 -19.98
C PRO A 200 -1.11 -12.22 -18.45
N ARG A 201 -1.55 -13.33 -17.85
CA ARG A 201 -1.73 -13.42 -16.40
C ARG A 201 -0.36 -13.58 -15.74
N TYR A 202 0.23 -12.47 -15.28
CA TYR A 202 1.46 -12.51 -14.51
C TYR A 202 1.17 -13.12 -13.13
N ARG A 203 1.76 -14.29 -12.86
CA ARG A 203 1.51 -15.07 -11.63
C ARG A 203 2.32 -14.57 -10.42
N ASN A 204 3.37 -13.76 -10.64
CA ASN A 204 4.32 -13.35 -9.60
C ASN A 204 4.21 -11.85 -9.28
N PRO A 205 3.67 -11.47 -8.11
CA PRO A 205 3.47 -10.07 -7.68
C PRO A 205 4.72 -9.20 -7.73
N ILE A 206 5.86 -9.77 -7.33
CA ILE A 206 7.16 -9.07 -7.26
C ILE A 206 7.67 -8.75 -8.67
N LEU A 207 7.58 -9.71 -9.61
CA LEU A 207 7.97 -9.50 -11.00
C LEU A 207 7.08 -8.46 -11.70
N THR A 208 5.81 -8.35 -11.32
CA THR A 208 4.90 -7.32 -11.84
C THR A 208 5.34 -5.91 -11.41
N ILE A 209 5.87 -5.76 -10.18
CA ILE A 209 6.31 -4.47 -9.65
C ILE A 209 7.69 -4.09 -10.21
N TYR A 210 8.67 -4.99 -10.13
CA TYR A 210 10.06 -4.71 -10.51
C TYR A 210 10.34 -4.89 -12.01
N GLY A 211 9.61 -5.77 -12.71
CA GLY A 211 9.79 -6.02 -14.14
C GLY A 211 9.10 -5.00 -15.06
N ARG A 212 8.49 -3.94 -14.49
CA ARG A 212 7.69 -2.91 -15.18
C ARG A 212 8.28 -2.48 -16.53
N THR A 213 9.53 -2.03 -16.51
CA THR A 213 10.15 -1.39 -17.67
C THR A 213 10.45 -2.41 -18.76
N PHE A 214 10.95 -3.58 -18.37
CA PHE A 214 11.32 -4.65 -19.27
C PHE A 214 10.09 -5.28 -19.97
N TYR A 215 9.03 -5.60 -19.21
CA TYR A 215 7.83 -6.20 -19.77
C TYR A 215 7.05 -5.22 -20.67
N GLN A 216 7.02 -3.93 -20.33
CA GLN A 216 6.37 -2.91 -21.16
C GLN A 216 7.09 -2.73 -22.51
N TRP A 217 8.42 -2.70 -22.51
CA TRP A 217 9.20 -2.62 -23.74
C TRP A 217 8.97 -3.85 -24.64
N ARG A 218 9.01 -5.06 -24.07
CA ARG A 218 8.78 -6.31 -24.81
C ARG A 218 7.37 -6.36 -25.41
N TYR A 219 6.35 -5.95 -24.66
CA TYR A 219 4.96 -5.92 -25.13
C TYR A 219 4.77 -4.91 -26.27
N ARG A 220 5.29 -3.68 -26.14
CA ARG A 220 5.25 -2.67 -27.22
C ARG A 220 5.96 -3.16 -28.48
N ARG A 221 7.12 -3.81 -28.34
CA ARG A 221 7.87 -4.37 -29.48
C ARG A 221 7.08 -5.49 -30.16
N LYS A 222 6.37 -6.33 -29.40
CA LYS A 222 5.48 -7.38 -29.93
C LYS A 222 4.30 -6.79 -30.69
N ILE A 223 3.60 -5.80 -30.12
CA ILE A 223 2.49 -5.09 -30.78
C ILE A 223 2.93 -4.44 -32.08
N ARG A 224 4.02 -3.64 -32.05
CA ARG A 224 4.50 -2.95 -33.26
C ARG A 224 4.87 -3.92 -34.37
N ARG A 225 5.48 -5.07 -34.02
CA ARG A 225 5.80 -6.11 -35.00
C ARG A 225 4.53 -6.76 -35.59
N ALA A 226 3.52 -7.02 -34.76
CA ALA A 226 2.26 -7.59 -35.22
C ALA A 226 1.47 -6.62 -36.11
N LEU A 227 1.37 -5.35 -35.71
CA LEU A 227 0.68 -4.30 -36.48
C LEU A 227 1.39 -3.95 -37.79
N ARG A 228 2.73 -4.01 -37.83
CA ARG A 228 3.49 -3.80 -39.08
C ARG A 228 3.22 -4.87 -40.14
N ARG A 229 2.82 -6.08 -39.74
CA ARG A 229 2.45 -7.16 -40.67
C ARG A 229 1.04 -7.00 -41.24
N MET A 230 0.24 -6.06 -40.73
CA MET A 230 -1.12 -5.81 -41.19
C MET A 230 -1.13 -4.78 -42.33
N GLU A 231 -0.74 -5.18 -43.54
CA GLU A 231 -0.75 -4.28 -44.71
C GLU A 231 -2.12 -3.65 -44.98
N GLN A 232 -3.20 -4.37 -44.68
CA GLN A 232 -4.60 -3.97 -44.91
C GLN A 232 -5.10 -2.83 -44.02
N LEU A 233 -4.37 -2.45 -42.96
CA LEU A 233 -4.75 -1.32 -42.11
C LEU A 233 -4.04 -0.05 -42.55
N GLU A 234 -4.79 1.04 -42.65
CA GLU A 234 -4.22 2.37 -42.84
C GLU A 234 -3.33 2.76 -41.63
N ASN A 235 -2.31 3.60 -41.86
CA ASN A 235 -1.38 4.02 -40.81
C ASN A 235 -2.10 4.72 -39.63
N SER A 236 -3.18 5.45 -39.91
CA SER A 236 -4.07 6.09 -38.92
C SER A 236 -4.71 5.03 -37.99
N GLN A 237 -5.29 4.00 -38.58
CA GLN A 237 -5.96 2.89 -37.89
C GLN A 237 -4.97 2.04 -37.08
N ARG A 238 -3.77 1.76 -37.61
CA ARG A 238 -2.70 1.05 -36.87
C ARG A 238 -2.28 1.81 -35.62
N LYS A 239 -2.13 3.14 -35.72
CA LYS A 239 -1.74 3.99 -34.59
C LYS A 239 -2.82 4.04 -33.51
N GLN A 240 -4.09 4.14 -33.90
CA GLN A 240 -5.23 4.06 -32.97
C GLN A 240 -5.28 2.73 -32.24
N LEU A 241 -5.11 1.60 -32.95
CA LEU A 241 -5.09 0.28 -32.35
C LEU A 241 -3.88 0.09 -31.40
N GLU A 242 -2.70 0.59 -31.76
CA GLU A 242 -1.54 0.62 -30.84
C GLU A 242 -1.85 1.39 -29.56
N GLN A 243 -2.52 2.54 -29.66
CA GLN A 243 -2.91 3.36 -28.52
C GLN A 243 -3.93 2.66 -27.62
N LEU A 244 -4.98 2.07 -28.19
CA LEU A 244 -6.00 1.33 -27.43
C LEU A 244 -5.41 0.12 -26.70
N LEU A 245 -4.58 -0.68 -27.37
CA LEU A 245 -3.91 -1.84 -26.76
C LEU A 245 -2.89 -1.41 -25.69
N ALA A 246 -2.14 -0.34 -25.93
CA ALA A 246 -1.21 0.20 -24.93
C ALA A 246 -1.95 0.72 -23.69
N ARG A 247 -3.10 1.38 -23.87
CA ARG A 247 -3.92 1.86 -22.76
C ARG A 247 -4.58 0.71 -21.99
N LYS A 248 -5.13 -0.29 -22.69
CA LYS A 248 -5.64 -1.52 -22.06
C LYS A 248 -4.59 -2.18 -21.18
N ARG A 249 -3.37 -2.37 -21.70
CA ARG A 249 -2.29 -2.99 -20.93
C ARG A 249 -1.87 -2.17 -19.71
N GLU A 250 -1.90 -0.85 -19.81
CA GLU A 250 -1.61 0.02 -18.68
C GLU A 250 -2.66 -0.13 -17.57
N LEU A 251 -3.95 -0.21 -17.91
CA LEU A 251 -5.03 -0.46 -16.94
C LEU A 251 -4.93 -1.85 -16.32
N GLU A 252 -4.69 -2.90 -17.11
CA GLU A 252 -4.47 -4.25 -16.61
C GLU A 252 -3.31 -4.31 -15.62
N ARG A 253 -2.21 -3.60 -15.93
CA ARG A 253 -1.05 -3.49 -15.05
C ARG A 253 -1.38 -2.77 -13.74
N GLN A 254 -2.13 -1.67 -13.81
CA GLN A 254 -2.59 -0.97 -12.62
C GLN A 254 -3.46 -1.87 -11.73
N ALA A 255 -4.35 -2.67 -12.33
CA ALA A 255 -5.14 -3.67 -11.62
C ALA A 255 -4.25 -4.77 -11.01
N GLU A 256 -3.31 -5.34 -11.77
CA GLU A 256 -2.38 -6.36 -11.30
C GLU A 256 -1.53 -5.87 -10.11
N ILE A 257 -1.06 -4.62 -10.14
CA ILE A 257 -0.30 -4.01 -9.04
C ILE A 257 -1.18 -3.77 -7.82
N LEU A 258 -2.41 -3.31 -8.02
CA LEU A 258 -3.36 -3.09 -6.94
C LEU A 258 -3.70 -4.42 -6.24
N GLU A 259 -3.95 -5.48 -7.01
CA GLU A 259 -4.19 -6.83 -6.49
C GLU A 259 -2.97 -7.38 -5.75
N ALA A 260 -1.78 -7.24 -6.35
CA ALA A 260 -0.51 -7.62 -5.73
C ALA A 260 -0.28 -6.93 -4.39
N ALA A 261 -0.41 -5.60 -4.35
CA ALA A 261 -0.20 -4.81 -3.15
C ALA A 261 -1.24 -5.13 -2.06
N ARG A 262 -2.51 -5.36 -2.44
CA ARG A 262 -3.56 -5.82 -1.52
C ARG A 262 -3.25 -7.23 -0.98
N ALA A 263 -2.78 -8.14 -1.82
CA ALA A 263 -2.40 -9.48 -1.40
C ALA A 263 -1.25 -9.43 -0.38
N MET A 264 -0.19 -8.66 -0.67
CA MET A 264 0.93 -8.46 0.25
C MET A 264 0.48 -7.85 1.57
N LEU A 265 -0.41 -6.85 1.55
CA LEU A 265 -1.00 -6.30 2.76
C LEU A 265 -1.80 -7.34 3.56
N ARG A 266 -2.55 -8.23 2.91
CA ARG A 266 -3.26 -9.32 3.62
C ARG A 266 -2.27 -10.25 4.32
N TYR A 267 -1.24 -10.71 3.61
CA TYR A 267 -0.21 -11.56 4.20
C TYR A 267 0.53 -10.88 5.35
N TRP A 268 0.85 -9.59 5.19
CA TRP A 268 1.46 -8.80 6.25
C TRP A 268 0.58 -8.76 7.50
N HIS A 269 -0.72 -8.48 7.39
CA HIS A 269 -1.62 -8.49 8.56
C HIS A 269 -1.69 -9.87 9.24
N ILE A 270 -1.70 -10.96 8.45
CA ILE A 270 -1.71 -12.34 8.96
C ILE A 270 -0.48 -12.65 9.80
N LEU A 271 0.68 -12.06 9.48
CA LEU A 271 1.92 -12.29 10.21
C LEU A 271 2.13 -11.28 11.35
N HIS A 272 1.91 -9.99 11.08
CA HIS A 272 2.21 -8.91 12.03
C HIS A 272 1.32 -8.97 13.28
N VAL A 273 0.00 -9.20 13.11
CA VAL A 273 -0.95 -9.15 14.23
C VAL A 273 -0.72 -10.29 15.24
N PRO A 274 -0.56 -11.58 14.84
CA PRO A 274 -0.27 -12.64 15.79
C PRO A 274 1.05 -12.46 16.55
N VAL A 275 2.11 -11.99 15.87
CA VAL A 275 3.39 -11.73 16.54
C VAL A 275 3.24 -10.61 17.57
N GLY A 276 2.48 -9.55 17.25
CA GLY A 276 2.12 -8.50 18.21
C GLY A 276 1.38 -9.07 19.43
N LEU A 277 0.39 -9.94 19.21
CA LEU A 277 -0.34 -10.58 20.30
C LEU A 277 0.57 -11.46 21.19
N THR A 278 1.48 -12.24 20.58
CA THR A 278 2.47 -13.03 21.32
C THR A 278 3.41 -12.14 22.14
N LEU A 279 3.82 -10.99 21.60
CA LEU A 279 4.59 -10.00 22.34
C LEU A 279 3.83 -9.51 23.58
N PHE A 280 2.57 -9.09 23.44
CA PHE A 280 1.77 -8.63 24.59
C PHE A 280 1.57 -9.73 25.64
N PHE A 281 1.36 -10.97 25.22
CA PHE A 281 1.26 -12.10 26.15
C PHE A 281 2.57 -12.31 26.91
N SER A 282 3.71 -12.26 26.22
CA SER A 282 5.04 -12.35 26.83
C SER A 282 5.30 -11.20 27.82
N VAL A 283 4.94 -9.96 27.47
CA VAL A 283 5.06 -8.79 28.35
C VAL A 283 4.15 -8.92 29.56
N ALA A 284 2.92 -9.42 29.40
CA ALA A 284 2.00 -9.66 30.51
C ALA A 284 2.57 -10.67 31.52
N ILE A 285 3.16 -11.78 31.03
CA ILE A 285 3.85 -12.75 31.88
C ILE A 285 5.05 -12.11 32.57
N HIS A 286 5.84 -11.30 31.86
CA HIS A 286 6.99 -10.61 32.43
C HIS A 286 6.58 -9.66 33.57
N VAL A 287 5.52 -8.87 33.38
CA VAL A 287 4.99 -7.98 34.43
C VAL A 287 4.43 -8.79 35.60
N ALA A 288 3.68 -9.86 35.34
CA ALA A 288 3.15 -10.72 36.40
C ALA A 288 4.27 -11.40 37.22
N ALA A 289 5.31 -11.90 36.56
CA ALA A 289 6.46 -12.52 37.21
C ALA A 289 7.25 -11.51 38.05
N THR A 290 7.48 -10.29 37.54
CA THR A 290 8.18 -9.25 38.30
C THR A 290 7.38 -8.79 39.51
N ILE A 291 6.05 -8.68 39.42
CA ILE A 291 5.20 -8.41 40.59
C ILE A 291 5.25 -9.59 41.57
N TYR A 292 5.08 -10.83 41.09
CA TYR A 292 5.03 -12.01 41.93
C TYR A 292 6.34 -12.24 42.71
N PHE A 293 7.49 -12.16 42.03
CA PHE A 293 8.80 -12.39 42.65
C PHE A 293 9.39 -11.12 43.29
N GLY A 294 9.00 -9.92 42.83
CA GLY A 294 9.52 -8.65 43.33
C GLY A 294 8.73 -8.04 44.49
N ALA A 295 7.42 -8.33 44.62
CA ALA A 295 6.58 -7.75 45.67
C ALA A 295 6.52 -8.57 46.97
N GLY A 296 7.28 -9.67 47.10
CA GLY A 296 7.44 -10.37 48.37
C GLY A 296 6.13 -10.81 49.05
N LEU A 297 5.14 -11.32 48.30
CA LEU A 297 3.85 -11.74 48.87
C LEU A 297 3.92 -13.06 49.69
N PHE A 298 5.10 -13.66 49.88
CA PHE A 298 5.31 -14.88 50.67
C PHE A 298 6.64 -14.95 51.45
N ASN A 299 7.27 -13.82 51.77
CA ASN A 299 8.38 -13.78 52.74
C ASN A 299 8.07 -12.83 53.89
#